data_AF-A0A7W0G1K6-F1
#
_entry.id   AF-A0A7W0G1K6-F1
#
_cell.length_a   1.000
_cell.length_b   1.000
_cell.length_c   1.000
_cell.angle_alpha   90.00
_cell.angle_beta   90.00
_cell.angle_gamma   90.00
#
_symmetry.space_group_name_H-M   'P 1'
#
loop_
_entity.id
_entity.type
_entity.pdbx_description
1 polymer ?
#
loop_
_entity_poly.entity_id
_entity_poly.type
_entity_poly.pdbx_seq_one_letter_code
_entity_poly.pdbx_strand_id
1 'polypeptide(L)'
;MAKAKQIEGLDCDGEAGAGIRLVLLSRLDEMCGFREAALDWSDPEGVHDMRVASRRLRGALKDFAPYLPRRGRFAEAREEVKRLARALGE
;
A
#
# COMPACT_ATOMS: atom_id res chain seq x y z
N MET A 1 -7.56 12.03 8.56
CA MET A 1 -7.74 11.61 7.16
C MET A 1 -6.45 11.74 6.39
N ALA A 2 -5.75 10.63 6.24
CA ALA A 2 -4.50 10.46 5.51
C ALA A 2 -4.59 11.05 4.09
N LYS A 3 -3.81 12.09 3.83
CA LYS A 3 -3.63 12.62 2.46
C LYS A 3 -2.71 11.70 1.68
N ALA A 4 -3.04 11.46 0.42
CA ALA A 4 -2.18 10.64 -0.44
C ALA A 4 -0.85 11.36 -0.62
N LYS A 5 0.26 10.68 -0.29
CA LYS A 5 1.58 11.17 -0.68
C LYS A 5 1.59 11.32 -2.20
N GLN A 6 2.17 12.41 -2.72
CA GLN A 6 2.46 12.51 -4.15
C GLN A 6 3.50 11.44 -4.52
N ILE A 7 3.37 10.88 -5.72
CA ILE A 7 4.37 9.92 -6.23
C ILE A 7 5.34 10.73 -7.07
N GLU A 8 6.51 11.01 -6.50
CA GLU A 8 7.58 11.73 -7.16
C GLU A 8 8.47 10.77 -7.96
N GLY A 9 9.02 11.23 -9.09
CA GLY A 9 9.96 10.44 -9.89
C GLY A 9 9.33 9.43 -10.86
N LEU A 10 8.04 9.60 -11.19
CA LEU A 10 7.43 8.85 -12.30
C LEU A 10 7.98 9.35 -13.63
N ASP A 11 8.64 8.45 -14.36
CA ASP A 11 9.07 8.65 -15.74
C ASP A 11 8.07 7.96 -16.68
N CYS A 12 7.33 8.76 -17.45
CA CYS A 12 6.33 8.26 -18.40
C CYS A 12 6.97 7.65 -19.66
N ASP A 13 8.23 7.97 -19.95
CA ASP A 13 8.97 7.43 -21.08
C ASP A 13 9.82 6.20 -20.70
N GLY A 14 9.85 5.86 -19.40
CA GLY A 14 10.60 4.75 -18.84
C GLY A 14 9.89 3.39 -18.87
N GLU A 15 10.55 2.37 -18.30
CA GLU A 15 9.97 1.02 -18.21
C GLU A 15 8.79 0.99 -17.25
N ALA A 16 7.64 0.47 -17.70
CA ALA A 16 6.43 0.34 -16.88
C ALA A 16 6.69 -0.41 -15.55
N GLY A 17 7.58 -1.41 -15.56
CA GLY A 17 7.97 -2.16 -14.34
C GLY A 17 8.59 -1.27 -13.26
N ALA A 18 9.40 -0.28 -13.65
CA ALA A 18 9.99 0.68 -12.72
C ALA A 18 8.92 1.60 -12.11
N GLY A 19 8.00 2.11 -12.94
CA GLY A 19 6.86 2.91 -12.48
C GLY A 19 5.94 2.14 -11.52
N ILE A 20 5.57 0.90 -11.85
CA ILE A 20 4.75 0.03 -10.99
C ILE A 20 5.44 -0.20 -9.64
N ARG A 21 6.74 -0.51 -9.65
CA ARG A 21 7.53 -0.69 -8.43
C ARG A 21 7.51 0.57 -7.56
N LEU A 22 7.75 1.73 -8.16
CA LEU A 22 7.75 3.02 -7.47
C LEU A 22 6.40 3.31 -6.80
N VAL A 23 5.30 3.12 -7.53
CA VAL A 23 3.94 3.33 -7.00
C VAL A 23 3.67 2.40 -5.81
N LEU A 24 3.93 1.11 -5.97
CA LEU A 24 3.65 0.11 -4.92
C LEU A 24 4.48 0.34 -3.67
N LEU A 25 5.77 0.63 -3.82
CA LEU A 25 6.64 0.94 -2.67
C LEU A 25 6.24 2.23 -1.97
N SER A 26 5.86 3.27 -2.72
CA SER A 26 5.40 4.53 -2.14
C SER A 26 4.11 4.36 -1.34
N ARG A 27 3.17 3.53 -1.82
CA ARG A 27 1.93 3.22 -1.09
C ARG A 27 2.19 2.35 0.14
N LEU A 28 3.13 1.40 0.05
CA LEU A 28 3.54 0.58 1.18
C LEU A 28 4.19 1.43 2.28
N ASP A 29 5.12 2.31 1.90
CA ASP A 29 5.75 3.26 2.81
C ASP A 29 4.72 4.17 3.51
N GLU A 30 3.76 4.71 2.76
CA GLU A 30 2.66 5.51 3.32
C GLU A 30 1.86 4.71 4.38
N MET A 31 1.49 3.46 4.08
CA MET A 31 0.78 2.60 5.04
C MET A 31 1.62 2.30 6.28
N CYS A 32 2.90 1.96 6.10
CA CYS A 32 3.83 1.68 7.19
C CYS A 32 4.08 2.92 8.07
N GLY A 33 4.03 4.12 7.51
CA GLY A 33 4.17 5.38 8.26
C GLY A 33 3.10 5.61 9.32
N PHE A 34 1.92 4.99 9.18
CA PHE A 34 0.85 5.07 10.18
C PHE A 34 0.93 3.99 11.27
N ARG A 35 1.94 3.11 11.25
CA ARG A 35 2.03 1.97 12.17
C ARG A 35 2.01 2.39 13.64
N GLU A 36 2.79 3.40 14.02
CA GLU A 36 2.87 3.82 15.42
C GLU A 36 1.54 4.42 15.89
N ALA A 37 0.96 5.33 15.10
CA ALA A 37 -0.35 5.91 15.38
C ALA A 37 -1.46 4.85 15.45
N ALA A 38 -1.44 3.83 14.59
CA ALA A 38 -2.42 2.74 14.61
C ALA A 38 -2.31 1.82 15.83
N LEU A 39 -1.18 1.84 16.54
CA LEU A 39 -0.97 1.08 17.78
C LEU A 39 -1.27 1.93 19.03
N ASP A 40 -1.54 3.22 18.87
CA ASP A 40 -1.97 4.09 19.95
C ASP A 40 -3.47 3.91 20.22
N TRP A 41 -3.79 3.27 21.34
CA TRP A 41 -5.17 3.00 21.75
C TRP A 41 -5.93 4.27 22.20
N SER A 42 -5.23 5.39 22.40
CA SER A 42 -5.84 6.65 22.82
C SER A 42 -6.44 7.46 21.65
N ASP A 43 -6.02 7.17 20.41
CA ASP A 43 -6.48 7.87 19.21
C ASP A 43 -6.94 6.89 18.11
N PRO A 44 -8.26 6.74 17.87
CA PRO A 44 -8.77 5.87 16.82
C PRO A 44 -8.44 6.36 15.39
N GLU A 45 -8.02 7.62 15.22
CA GLU A 45 -7.70 8.18 13.91
C GLU A 45 -6.46 7.50 13.29
N GLY A 46 -5.51 7.02 14.11
CA GLY A 46 -4.33 6.30 13.63
C GLY A 46 -4.68 5.01 12.87
N VAL A 47 -5.62 4.21 13.41
CA VAL A 47 -6.14 3.01 12.74
C VAL A 47 -6.94 3.39 11.49
N HIS A 48 -7.73 4.48 11.55
CA HIS A 48 -8.47 4.98 10.39
C HIS A 48 -7.54 5.37 9.23
N ASP A 49 -6.48 6.13 9.50
CA ASP A 49 -5.52 6.57 8.50
C ASP A 49 -4.75 5.38 7.91
N MET A 50 -4.38 4.39 8.72
CA MET A 50 -3.77 3.15 8.24
C MET A 50 -4.72 2.33 7.36
N ARG A 51 -6.04 2.28 7.65
CA ARG A 51 -7.06 1.67 6.76
C ARG A 51 -7.11 2.38 5.41
N VAL A 52 -7.14 3.71 5.42
CA VAL A 52 -7.17 4.51 4.17
C VAL A 52 -5.93 4.23 3.31
N ALA A 53 -4.74 4.18 3.93
CA ALA A 53 -3.50 3.85 3.22
C ALA A 53 -3.47 2.40 2.71
N SER A 54 -3.92 1.43 3.51
CA SER A 54 -4.11 0.02 3.13
C SER A 54 -4.98 -0.12 1.88
N ARG A 55 -6.14 0.56 1.86
CA ARG A 55 -7.05 0.56 0.72
C ARG A 55 -6.39 1.09 -0.56
N ARG A 56 -5.59 2.15 -0.46
CA ARG A 56 -4.84 2.71 -1.60
C ARG A 56 -3.81 1.73 -2.15
N LEU A 57 -3.02 1.10 -1.28
CA LEU A 57 -2.07 0.06 -1.68
C LEU A 57 -2.77 -1.12 -2.39
N ARG A 58 -3.89 -1.60 -1.82
CA ARG A 58 -4.69 -2.67 -2.42
C ARG A 58 -5.31 -2.27 -3.76
N GLY A 59 -5.72 -1.01 -3.91
CA GLY A 59 -6.17 -0.44 -5.18
C GLY A 59 -5.08 -0.53 -6.25
N ALA A 60 -3.88 0.00 -5.96
CA ALA A 60 -2.75 -0.08 -6.88
C ALA A 60 -2.36 -1.52 -7.23
N LEU A 61 -2.35 -2.43 -6.25
CA LEU A 61 -2.12 -3.87 -6.49
C LEU A 61 -3.18 -4.52 -7.40
N LYS A 62 -4.42 -4.03 -7.36
CA LYS A 62 -5.51 -4.48 -8.24
C LYS A 62 -5.33 -3.93 -9.64
N ASP A 63 -5.02 -2.65 -9.77
CA ASP A 63 -4.86 -1.97 -11.06
C ASP A 63 -3.69 -2.59 -11.87
N PHE A 64 -2.59 -2.92 -11.19
CA PHE A 64 -1.44 -3.55 -11.83
C PHE A 64 -1.48 -5.08 -11.85
N ALA A 65 -2.56 -5.73 -11.38
CA ALA A 65 -2.65 -7.18 -11.28
C ALA A 65 -2.28 -7.96 -12.58
N PRO A 66 -2.57 -7.47 -13.81
CA PRO A 66 -2.14 -8.14 -15.04
C PRO A 66 -0.62 -8.24 -15.23
N TYR A 67 0.14 -7.30 -14.64
CA TYR A 67 1.58 -7.15 -14.82
C TYR A 67 2.41 -7.69 -13.64
N LEU A 68 1.74 -8.18 -12.59
CA LEU A 68 2.40 -8.62 -11.36
C LEU A 68 2.62 -10.13 -11.33
N PRO A 69 3.72 -10.60 -10.72
CA PRO A 69 3.95 -12.03 -10.55
C PRO A 69 2.80 -12.71 -9.78
N ARG A 70 2.27 -13.80 -10.33
CA ARG A 70 1.18 -14.56 -9.70
C ARG A 70 1.65 -15.62 -8.69
N ARG A 71 2.96 -15.85 -8.59
CA ARG A 71 3.57 -16.90 -7.74
C ARG A 71 4.87 -16.38 -7.09
N GLY A 72 5.34 -17.12 -6.09
CA GLY A 72 6.56 -16.82 -5.35
C GLY A 72 6.38 -15.70 -4.32
N ARG A 73 7.50 -15.13 -3.88
CA ARG A 73 7.57 -14.16 -2.76
C ARG A 73 6.62 -12.96 -2.92
N PHE A 74 6.39 -12.50 -4.15
CA PHE A 74 5.46 -11.38 -4.38
C PHE A 74 4.01 -11.76 -4.06
N ALA A 75 3.58 -12.97 -4.46
CA ALA A 75 2.24 -13.45 -4.16
C ALA A 75 2.04 -13.63 -2.65
N GLU A 76 3.05 -14.15 -1.95
CA GLU A 76 3.07 -14.25 -0.49
C GLU A 76 2.95 -12.87 0.18
N ALA A 77 3.75 -11.89 -0.25
CA ALA A 77 3.68 -10.51 0.25
C ALA A 77 2.30 -9.87 -0.01
N ARG A 78 1.68 -10.14 -1.15
CA ARG A 78 0.32 -9.67 -1.45
C ARG A 78 -0.72 -10.27 -0.49
N GLU A 79 -0.57 -11.53 -0.09
CA GLU A 79 -1.43 -12.15 0.92
C GLU A 79 -1.19 -11.59 2.33
N GLU A 80 0.04 -11.20 2.67
CA GLU A 80 0.32 -10.47 3.92
C GLU A 80 -0.39 -9.12 3.96
N VAL A 81 -0.35 -8.35 2.87
CA VAL A 81 -1.09 -7.07 2.77
C VAL A 81 -2.60 -7.29 2.97
N LYS A 82 -3.17 -8.36 2.41
CA LYS A 82 -4.58 -8.70 2.65
C LYS A 82 -4.87 -9.06 4.10
N ARG A 83 -3.98 -9.82 4.75
CA ARG A 83 -4.11 -10.17 6.17
C ARG A 83 -4.06 -8.94 7.06
N LEU A 84 -3.13 -8.01 6.80
CA LEU A 84 -3.06 -6.74 7.50
C LEU A 84 -4.34 -5.92 7.34
N ALA A 85 -4.86 -5.83 6.11
CA ALA A 85 -6.12 -5.11 5.88
C ALA A 85 -7.30 -5.72 6.65
N ARG A 86 -7.40 -7.06 6.72
CA ARG A 86 -8.42 -7.74 7.52
C ARG A 86 -8.27 -7.46 9.01
N ALA A 87 -7.05 -7.45 9.52
CA ALA A 87 -6.77 -7.10 10.93
C ALA A 87 -7.13 -5.63 11.23
N LEU A 88 -6.98 -4.75 10.25
CA LEU A 88 -7.46 -3.38 10.34
C LEU A 88 -9.00 -3.29 10.26
N GLY A 89 -9.72 -4.31 9.78
CA GLY A 89 -11.18 -4.30 9.65
C GLY A 89 -11.70 -3.96 8.25
N GLU A 90 -10.88 -4.20 7.20
CA GLU A 90 -11.26 -4.12 5.78
C GLU A 90 -11.39 -5.48 5.09
#